data_AF-A0A8T3M8G9-F1
#
_entry.id   AF-A0A8T3M8G9-F1
#
_cell.length_a   1.000
_cell.length_b   1.000
_cell.length_c   1.000
_cell.angle_alpha   90.00
_cell.angle_beta   90.00
_cell.angle_gamma   90.00
#
_symmetry.space_group_name_H-M   'P 1'
#
loop_
_entity.id
_entity.type
_entity.pdbx_description
1 polymer ?
#
loop_
_entity_poly.entity_id
_entity_poly.type
_entity_poly.pdbx_seq_one_letter_code
_entity_poly.pdbx_strand_id
1 'polypeptide(L)' 'MAGVVYLDVDDEITSAAARIRSADGTRVAVVLPNGSRVATSRINFRLLARDALTNGKTLSIVAPDPATRALAASAGLP' A
#
# COMPACT_ATOMS: atom_id res chain seq x y z
N MET A 1 -15.20 9.33 2.61
CA MET A 1 -15.07 8.70 1.26
C MET A 1 -13.88 7.75 1.28
N ALA A 2 -13.91 6.66 0.52
CA ALA A 2 -12.80 5.72 0.39
C ALA A 2 -12.08 5.96 -0.95
N GLY A 3 -10.75 6.00 -0.94
CA GLY A 3 -9.91 6.17 -2.12
C GLY A 3 -9.33 4.84 -2.59
N VAL A 4 -8.95 4.79 -3.87
CA VAL A 4 -8.25 3.63 -4.46
C VAL A 4 -7.01 4.13 -5.18
N VAL A 5 -5.87 3.50 -4.92
CA VAL A 5 -4.57 3.79 -5.56
C VAL A 5 -4.09 2.53 -6.28
N TYR A 6 -3.92 2.62 -7.59
CA TYR A 6 -3.34 1.54 -8.40
C TYR A 6 -1.85 1.77 -8.59
N LEU A 7 -1.02 0.88 -8.07
CA LEU A 7 0.43 0.95 -8.29
C LEU A 7 0.82 0.20 -9.57
N ASP A 8 1.91 0.62 -10.19
CA ASP A 8 2.56 -0.12 -11.27
C ASP A 8 3.64 -1.08 -10.71
N VAL A 9 4.13 -1.98 -11.56
CA VAL A 9 5.18 -2.94 -11.20
C VAL A 9 6.48 -2.24 -10.79
N ASP A 10 6.79 -1.13 -11.46
CA ASP A 10 8.00 -0.33 -11.24
C ASP A 10 7.83 0.79 -10.19
N ASP A 11 6.63 0.98 -9.62
CA ASP A 11 6.43 1.96 -8.55
C ASP A 11 7.30 1.59 -7.34
N GLU A 12 8.08 2.56 -6.88
CA GLU A 12 8.91 2.47 -5.68
C GLU A 12 8.16 2.99 -4.45
N ILE A 13 8.65 2.68 -3.24
CA ILE A 13 7.99 3.04 -1.97
C ILE A 13 7.71 4.55 -1.88
N THR A 14 8.64 5.39 -2.33
CA THR A 14 8.51 6.85 -2.30
C THR A 14 7.41 7.35 -3.22
N SER A 15 7.30 6.78 -4.43
CA SER A 15 6.24 7.09 -5.40
C SER A 15 4.87 6.61 -4.89
N ALA A 16 4.80 5.40 -4.33
CA ALA A 16 3.59 4.85 -3.73
C ALA A 16 3.11 5.72 -2.56
N ALA A 17 4.01 6.13 -1.66
CA ALA A 17 3.69 7.00 -0.53
C ALA A 17 3.15 8.36 -1.00
N ALA A 18 3.75 8.97 -2.03
CA ALA A 18 3.26 10.23 -2.59
C ALA A 18 1.83 10.09 -3.13
N ARG A 19 1.54 9.01 -3.88
CA ARG A 19 0.21 8.75 -4.43
C ARG A 19 -0.83 8.50 -3.35
N ILE A 20 -0.48 7.74 -2.31
CA ILE A 20 -1.32 7.49 -1.13
C ILE A 20 -1.66 8.80 -0.40
N ARG A 21 -0.68 9.69 -0.21
CA ARG A 21 -0.93 11.01 0.42
C ARG A 21 -1.88 11.87 -0.39
N SER A 22 -1.74 11.85 -1.72
CA SER A 22 -2.62 12.59 -2.63
C SER A 22 -4.02 11.99 -2.81
N ALA A 23 -4.23 10.73 -2.42
CA ALA A 23 -5.50 10.06 -2.63
C ALA A 23 -6.61 10.65 -1.76
N ASP A 24 -7.82 10.77 -2.29
CA ASP A 24 -8.95 11.29 -1.52
C ASP A 24 -9.42 10.32 -0.43
N GLY A 25 -9.86 10.89 0.68
CA GLY A 25 -10.43 10.13 1.79
C GLY A 25 -9.42 9.62 2.82
N THR A 26 -9.97 9.08 3.90
CA THR A 26 -9.22 8.57 5.06
C THR A 26 -8.97 7.06 4.97
N ARG A 27 -9.75 6.31 4.18
CA ARG A 27 -9.55 4.89 3.93
C ARG A 27 -9.08 4.72 2.50
N VAL A 28 -7.89 4.15 2.29
CA VAL A 28 -7.28 4.02 0.96
C VAL A 28 -6.97 2.56 0.68
N ALA A 29 -7.58 2.01 -0.36
CA ALA A 29 -7.21 0.70 -0.88
C ALA A 29 -6.05 0.85 -1.86
N VAL A 30 -4.96 0.12 -1.64
CA VAL A 30 -3.79 0.10 -2.50
C VAL A 30 -3.80 -1.19 -3.29
N VAL A 31 -3.94 -1.09 -4.61
CA VAL A 31 -3.95 -2.22 -5.54
C VAL A 31 -2.55 -2.41 -6.09
N LEU A 32 -1.96 -3.58 -5.87
CA LEU A 32 -0.63 -3.93 -6.38
C LEU A 32 -0.72 -5.03 -7.45
N PRO A 33 0.02 -4.90 -8.56
CA PRO A 33 0.17 -5.96 -9.54
C PRO A 33 1.13 -7.05 -9.03
N ASN A 34 1.10 -8.21 -9.68
CA ASN A 34 2.12 -9.24 -9.48
C ASN A 34 3.52 -8.66 -9.74
N GLY A 35 4.49 -8.99 -8.89
CA GLY A 35 5.88 -8.55 -9.06
C GLY A 35 6.16 -7.10 -8.65
N SER A 36 5.20 -6.42 -8.01
CA SER A 36 5.40 -5.04 -7.54
C SER A 36 6.65 -4.91 -6.66
N ARG A 37 7.51 -3.93 -6.96
CA ARG A 37 8.71 -3.63 -6.15
C ARG A 37 8.37 -3.29 -4.69
N VAL A 38 7.20 -2.70 -4.43
CA VAL A 38 6.69 -2.43 -3.08
C VAL A 38 6.46 -3.72 -2.29
N ALA A 39 6.02 -4.81 -2.95
CA ALA A 39 5.65 -6.07 -2.32
C ALA A 39 6.83 -7.00 -1.96
N THR A 40 8.07 -6.53 -2.08
CA THR A 40 9.28 -7.33 -1.84
C THR A 40 9.61 -7.59 -0.36
N SER A 41 9.01 -6.84 0.56
CA SER A 41 9.27 -6.97 2.00
C SER A 41 8.11 -6.44 2.85
N ARG A 42 7.89 -7.07 4.01
CA ARG A 42 7.00 -6.57 5.07
C ARG A 42 7.37 -5.14 5.51
N ILE A 43 8.66 -4.80 5.50
CA ILE A 43 9.13 -3.48 5.94
C ILE A 43 8.53 -2.38 5.04
N ASN A 44 8.41 -2.61 3.74
CA ASN A 44 7.83 -1.66 2.80
C ASN A 44 6.37 -1.34 3.17
N PHE A 45 5.59 -2.37 3.48
CA PHE A 45 4.21 -2.20 3.95
C PHE A 45 4.13 -1.46 5.29
N ARG A 46 5.04 -1.73 6.23
CA ARG A 46 5.11 -0.99 7.51
C ARG A 46 5.44 0.49 7.29
N LEU A 47 6.35 0.80 6.39
CA LEU A 47 6.72 2.18 6.04
C LEU A 47 5.52 2.91 5.43
N LEU A 48 4.83 2.30 4.48
CA LEU A 48 3.63 2.88 3.86
C LEU A 48 2.49 3.06 4.87
N ALA A 49 2.25 2.06 5.73
CA ALA A 49 1.24 2.14 6.78
C ALA A 49 1.53 3.30 7.75
N ARG A 50 2.79 3.46 8.17
CA ARG A 50 3.21 4.55 9.05
C ARG A 50 3.05 5.92 8.38
N ASP A 51 3.51 6.06 7.13
CA ASP A 51 3.36 7.30 6.38
C ASP A 51 1.88 7.67 6.22
N ALA A 52 1.04 6.72 5.83
CA ALA A 52 -0.40 6.92 5.70
C ALA A 52 -1.03 7.36 7.02
N LEU A 53 -0.71 6.70 8.13
CA LEU A 53 -1.21 7.06 9.46
C LEU A 53 -0.81 8.48 9.87
N THR A 54 0.44 8.88 9.61
CA THR A 54 0.90 10.27 9.84
C THR A 54 0.12 11.28 9.00
N ASN A 55 -0.42 10.87 7.86
CA ASN A 55 -1.27 11.70 6.99
C ASN A 55 -2.78 11.47 7.22
N GLY A 56 -3.18 10.85 8.33
CA GLY A 56 -4.59 10.64 8.69
C GLY A 56 -5.31 9.60 7.83
N LYS A 57 -4.56 8.68 7.21
CA LYS A 57 -5.07 7.64 6.31
C LYS A 57 -4.84 6.24 6.88
N THR A 58 -5.80 5.34 6.65
CA THR A 58 -5.68 3.91 6.90
C THR A 58 -5.66 3.16 5.57
N LEU A 59 -4.78 2.16 5.47
CA LEU A 59 -4.56 1.41 4.24
C LEU A 59 -5.19 0.03 4.30
N SER A 60 -5.64 -0.47 3.15
CA SER A 60 -5.87 -1.89 2.88
C SER A 60 -5.14 -2.29 1.60
N ILE A 61 -4.71 -3.55 1.51
CA ILE A 61 -3.91 -4.06 0.40
C ILE A 61 -4.75 -5.01 -0.45
N VAL A 62 -4.83 -4.71 -1.74
CA VAL A 62 -5.45 -5.57 -2.75
C VAL A 62 -4.34 -6.08 -3.66
N ALA A 63 -4.08 -7.37 -3.63
CA ALA A 63 -3.07 -8.00 -4.48
C ALA A 63 -3.59 -9.34 -5.02
N PRO A 64 -3.27 -9.71 -6.27
CA PRO A 64 -3.71 -10.96 -6.88
C PRO A 64 -3.06 -12.19 -6.23
N ASP A 65 -1.79 -12.10 -5.82
CA ASP A 65 -1.05 -13.24 -5.27
C ASP A 65 -1.16 -13.36 -3.74
N PRO A 66 -1.22 -14.60 -3.18
CA PRO A 66 -1.30 -14.82 -1.74
C PRO A 66 -0.07 -14.36 -0.95
N ALA A 67 1.12 -14.36 -1.57
CA ALA A 67 2.37 -14.04 -0.88
C ALA A 67 2.43 -12.54 -0.51
N THR A 68 2.08 -11.66 -1.45
CA THR A 68 1.93 -10.22 -1.23
C THR A 68 0.89 -9.94 -0.15
N ARG A 69 -0.27 -10.62 -0.19
CA ARG A 69 -1.30 -10.47 0.86
C ARG A 69 -0.78 -10.93 2.23
N ALA A 70 -0.01 -12.01 2.29
CA ALA A 70 0.59 -12.48 3.55
C ALA A 70 1.64 -11.50 4.10
N LEU A 71 2.45 -10.88 3.23
CA LEU A 71 3.40 -9.83 3.63
C LEU A 71 2.68 -8.60 4.19
N ALA A 72 1.62 -8.14 3.51
CA ALA A 72 0.76 -7.05 3.98
C ALA A 72 0.10 -7.37 5.33
N ALA A 73 -0.52 -8.55 5.46
CA ALA A 73 -1.14 -9.02 6.70
C ALA A 73 -0.15 -9.08 7.85
N SER A 74 1.07 -9.58 7.60
CA SER A 74 2.13 -9.57 8.61
C SER A 74 2.50 -8.14 9.04
N ALA A 75 2.39 -7.15 8.16
CA ALA A 75 2.57 -5.73 8.46
C ALA A 75 1.35 -5.08 9.15
N GLY A 76 0.31 -5.84 9.47
CA GLY A 76 -0.92 -5.33 10.08
C GLY A 76 -1.83 -4.58 9.12
N LEU A 77 -1.65 -4.78 7.81
CA LEU A 77 -2.54 -4.24 6.79
C LEU A 77 -3.53 -5.33 6.35
N PRO A 78 -4.85 -5.03 6.35
CA PRO A 78 -5.88 -5.95 5.87
C PRO A 78 -5.86 -6.09 4.35
#